data_AF-X0WFF9-F1
#
_entry.id   AF-X0WFF9-F1
#
_cell.length_a   1.000
_cell.length_b   1.000
_cell.length_c   1.000
_cell.angle_alpha   90.00
_cell.angle_beta   90.00
_cell.angle_gamma   90.00
#
_symmetry.space_group_name_H-M   'P 1'
#
loop_
_entity.id
_entity.type
_entity.pdbx_description
1 polymer ?
#
loop_
_entity_poly.entity_id
_entity_poly.type
_entity_poly.pdbx_seq_one_letter_code
_entity_poly.pdbx_strand_id
1 'polypeptide(L)'
;RQQTFSTGVCNPPASQGVEVQDEGDSLGDVGLIDFLGAGVTVTKPTADDALVTIPSAGGGGGDFALIERRGRESGTEEEIIFTDIPQTYEHLYLTGYLRVVGGDEMTDGAHIIFNDDWSSTGKGRTAHVRYDSSTIIYSRRSNLMSFGKPMWDYEDPDDEYSLMWKWILEYTSSIKWKGHFGGHSRPDGRYYFSDGNWNDTDPIDHIRVRCYGGDWTAESRVALYGLKSAS
;
A
#
# COMPACT_ATOMS: atom_id res chain seq x y z
N ARG A 1 61.30 66.37 -21.96
CA ARG A 1 60.34 65.32 -22.40
C ARG A 1 59.55 64.91 -21.17
N GLN A 2 58.27 65.28 -21.11
CA GLN A 2 57.37 64.97 -20.01
C GLN A 2 56.64 63.67 -20.38
N GLN A 3 56.80 62.61 -19.58
CA GLN A 3 56.06 61.35 -19.77
C GLN A 3 54.79 61.41 -18.92
N THR A 4 53.64 61.37 -19.59
CA THR A 4 52.34 61.21 -18.97
C THR A 4 52.12 59.72 -18.70
N PHE A 5 51.95 59.33 -17.44
CA PHE A 5 51.53 57.97 -17.09
C PHE A 5 50.01 57.87 -17.21
N SER A 6 49.56 56.96 -18.07
CA SER A 6 48.17 56.52 -18.16
C SER A 6 47.87 55.60 -16.96
N THR A 7 46.84 55.93 -16.19
CA THR A 7 46.29 55.03 -15.17
C THR A 7 45.54 53.92 -15.88
N GLY A 8 46.17 52.74 -15.99
CA GLY A 8 45.49 51.52 -16.40
C GLY A 8 44.37 51.21 -15.40
N VAL A 9 43.13 51.24 -15.87
CA VAL A 9 41.97 50.77 -15.11
C VAL A 9 42.12 49.25 -14.99
N CYS A 10 42.41 48.76 -13.79
CA CYS A 10 42.30 47.36 -13.45
C CYS A 10 40.81 47.01 -13.43
N ASN A 11 40.32 46.33 -14.47
CA ASN A 11 39.00 45.69 -14.40
C ASN A 11 39.11 44.54 -13.39
N PRO A 12 38.35 44.54 -12.27
CA PRO A 12 38.30 43.37 -11.42
C PRO A 12 37.77 42.18 -12.23
N PRO A 13 38.25 40.94 -12.00
CA PRO A 13 37.72 39.76 -12.66
C PRO A 13 36.20 39.69 -12.42
N ALA A 14 35.45 39.40 -13.47
CA ALA A 14 34.00 39.22 -13.41
C ALA A 14 33.66 38.27 -12.24
N SER A 15 32.65 38.62 -11.44
CA SER A 15 32.25 37.79 -10.30
C SER A 15 31.89 36.40 -10.82
N GLN A 16 32.51 35.35 -10.26
CA GLN A 16 32.21 33.97 -10.61
C GLN A 16 30.85 33.59 -10.00
N GLY A 17 29.77 33.99 -10.66
CA GLY A 17 28.41 33.56 -10.35
C GLY A 17 27.98 32.38 -11.21
N VAL A 18 26.95 31.66 -10.78
CA VAL A 18 26.21 30.73 -11.64
C VAL A 18 25.05 31.52 -12.24
N GLU A 19 24.97 31.59 -13.57
CA GLU A 19 23.81 32.17 -14.25
C GLU A 19 22.60 31.24 -14.03
N VAL A 20 21.53 31.79 -13.48
CA VAL A 20 20.25 31.10 -13.36
C VAL A 20 19.42 31.48 -14.58
N GLN A 21 18.93 30.48 -15.30
CA GLN A 21 17.99 30.69 -16.40
C GLN A 21 16.67 29.99 -16.10
N ASP A 22 15.57 30.60 -16.54
CA ASP A 22 14.25 29.97 -16.60
C ASP A 22 13.80 29.96 -18.06
N GLU A 23 13.57 28.76 -18.60
CA GLU A 23 13.21 28.55 -20.01
C GLU A 23 14.15 29.22 -21.05
N GLY A 24 15.40 29.48 -20.68
CA GLY A 24 16.41 30.13 -21.52
C GLY A 24 16.52 31.65 -21.34
N ASP A 25 15.67 32.26 -20.51
CA ASP A 25 15.79 33.65 -20.11
C ASP A 25 16.64 33.78 -18.84
N SER A 26 17.62 34.67 -18.88
CA SER A 26 18.51 34.93 -17.74
C SER A 26 17.75 35.61 -16.59
N LEU A 27 17.78 34.98 -15.42
CA LEU A 27 17.27 35.51 -14.15
C LEU A 27 18.37 36.17 -13.30
N GLY A 28 19.60 36.20 -13.80
CA GLY A 28 20.78 36.78 -13.15
C GLY A 28 21.70 35.75 -12.50
N ASP A 29 22.78 36.25 -11.91
CA ASP A 29 23.83 35.42 -11.31
C ASP A 29 23.60 35.24 -9.81
N VAL A 30 23.75 34.00 -9.33
CA VAL A 30 23.82 33.68 -7.90
C VAL A 30 25.25 33.37 -7.48
N GLY A 31 25.66 33.92 -6.34
CA GLY A 31 27.03 33.75 -5.81
C GLY A 31 27.28 32.40 -5.12
N LEU A 32 26.23 31.73 -4.67
CA LEU A 32 26.30 30.40 -4.05
C LEU A 32 24.97 29.67 -4.28
N ILE A 33 25.02 28.45 -4.80
CA ILE A 33 23.89 27.52 -4.80
C ILE A 33 24.07 26.59 -3.61
N ASP A 34 23.13 26.64 -2.66
CA ASP A 34 23.12 25.74 -1.50
C ASP A 34 22.07 24.64 -1.71
N PHE A 35 22.48 23.39 -1.55
CA PHE A 35 21.60 22.22 -1.67
C PHE A 35 21.22 21.74 -0.27
N LEU A 36 20.04 22.15 0.20
CA LEU A 36 19.53 21.80 1.52
C LEU A 36 18.80 20.47 1.49
N GLY A 37 19.20 19.53 2.36
CA GLY A 37 18.53 18.25 2.57
C GLY A 37 19.40 17.24 3.32
N ALA A 38 18.78 16.39 4.15
CA ALA A 38 19.52 15.36 4.87
C ALA A 38 20.21 14.39 3.89
N GLY A 39 21.51 14.17 4.07
CA GLY A 39 22.30 13.26 3.23
C GLY A 39 22.59 13.77 1.82
N VAL A 40 22.13 14.97 1.44
CA VAL A 40 22.54 15.59 0.17
C VAL A 40 24.05 15.81 0.22
N THR A 41 24.75 15.30 -0.79
CA THR A 41 26.19 15.49 -0.93
C THR A 41 26.50 16.12 -2.28
N VAL A 42 27.45 17.04 -2.29
CA VAL A 42 27.95 17.66 -3.50
C VAL A 42 29.41 17.27 -3.64
N THR A 43 29.76 16.70 -4.78
CA THR A 43 31.15 16.39 -5.12
C THR A 43 31.51 17.10 -6.42
N LYS A 44 32.80 17.40 -6.58
CA LYS A 44 33.33 18.09 -7.77
C LYS A 44 34.25 17.12 -8.52
N PRO A 45 33.70 16.25 -9.39
CA PRO A 45 34.50 15.22 -10.05
C PRO A 45 35.50 15.79 -11.07
N THR A 46 35.21 16.98 -11.63
CA THR A 46 36.07 17.70 -12.57
C THR A 46 36.12 19.20 -12.23
N ALA A 47 36.95 19.98 -12.92
CA ALA A 47 37.03 21.43 -12.70
C ALA A 47 35.73 22.18 -13.03
N ASP A 48 34.92 21.63 -13.92
CA ASP A 48 33.76 22.31 -14.53
C ASP A 48 32.41 21.67 -14.14
N ASP A 49 32.41 20.53 -13.46
CA ASP A 49 31.19 19.81 -13.06
C ASP A 49 30.97 19.79 -11.55
N ALA A 50 29.70 19.85 -11.14
CA ALA A 50 29.25 19.48 -9.80
C ALA A 50 28.33 18.26 -9.90
N LEU A 51 28.68 17.20 -9.18
CA LEU A 51 27.82 16.04 -8.99
C LEU A 51 27.08 16.18 -7.66
N VAL A 52 25.80 16.52 -7.75
CA VAL A 52 24.90 16.56 -6.60
C VAL A 52 24.25 15.19 -6.46
N THR A 53 24.58 14.49 -5.37
CA THR A 53 23.87 13.28 -4.96
C THR A 53 22.79 13.68 -3.98
N ILE A 54 21.55 13.68 -4.47
CA ILE A 54 20.37 13.73 -3.63
C ILE A 54 20.06 12.26 -3.32
N PRO A 55 20.36 11.75 -2.10
CA PRO A 55 19.82 10.45 -1.73
C PRO A 55 18.31 10.58 -1.91
N SER A 56 17.65 9.55 -2.46
CA SER A 56 16.19 9.55 -2.49
C SER A 56 15.75 9.97 -1.11
N ALA A 57 15.14 11.15 -1.00
CA ALA A 57 14.54 11.58 0.25
C ALA A 57 13.51 10.50 0.48
N GLY A 58 13.84 9.54 1.35
CA GLY A 58 12.94 8.46 1.72
C GLY A 58 11.67 9.19 2.10
N GLY A 59 10.65 9.05 1.25
CA GLY A 59 9.45 9.83 1.37
C GLY A 59 8.99 9.66 2.81
N GLY A 60 8.75 10.76 3.51
CA GLY A 60 8.23 10.72 4.88
C GLY A 60 6.83 10.08 4.99
N GLY A 61 6.35 9.40 3.95
CA GLY A 61 5.23 8.48 3.98
C GLY A 61 5.74 7.08 3.64
N GLY A 62 5.46 6.11 4.51
CA GLY A 62 5.89 4.72 4.35
C GLY A 62 5.68 4.22 2.92
N ASP A 63 6.77 3.82 2.26
CA ASP A 63 6.72 3.27 0.90
C ASP A 63 5.86 2.00 0.89
N PHE A 64 4.82 1.99 0.06
CA PHE A 64 4.09 0.78 -0.29
C PHE A 64 4.93 -0.04 -1.26
N ALA A 65 5.40 -1.19 -0.80
CA ALA A 65 6.08 -2.16 -1.64
C ALA A 65 5.14 -3.32 -1.96
N LEU A 66 4.98 -3.64 -3.23
CA LEU A 66 4.32 -4.89 -3.63
C LEU A 66 5.18 -6.07 -3.15
N ILE A 67 4.62 -6.92 -2.29
CA ILE A 67 5.25 -8.18 -1.89
C ILE A 67 4.94 -9.22 -2.95
N GLU A 68 3.65 -9.42 -3.24
CA GLU A 68 3.20 -10.41 -4.19
C GLU A 68 1.82 -10.05 -4.73
N ARG A 69 1.56 -10.39 -5.99
CA ARG A 69 0.23 -10.36 -6.59
C ARG A 69 -0.07 -11.72 -7.19
N ARG A 70 -1.17 -12.31 -6.74
CA ARG A 70 -1.71 -13.53 -7.32
C ARG A 70 -3.07 -13.26 -7.93
N GLY A 71 -3.42 -14.08 -8.88
CA GLY A 71 -4.82 -14.28 -9.14
C GLY A 71 -5.03 -15.31 -10.20
N ARG A 72 -6.29 -15.56 -10.48
CA ARG A 72 -6.68 -16.73 -11.23
C ARG A 72 -6.98 -16.37 -12.67
N GLU A 73 -6.35 -17.09 -13.58
CA GLU A 73 -6.65 -17.01 -15.02
C GLU A 73 -7.49 -18.21 -15.47
N SER A 74 -7.39 -19.35 -14.76
CA SER A 74 -8.23 -20.55 -14.82
C SER A 74 -7.82 -21.52 -13.68
N GLY A 75 -8.52 -22.64 -13.41
CA GLY A 75 -8.05 -23.68 -12.46
C GLY A 75 -9.14 -24.31 -11.58
N THR A 76 -8.77 -24.93 -10.45
CA THR A 76 -9.62 -25.41 -9.32
C THR A 76 -8.90 -25.21 -7.96
N GLU A 77 -8.30 -24.05 -7.76
CA GLU A 77 -7.63 -23.73 -6.48
C GLU A 77 -8.65 -23.15 -5.50
N GLU A 78 -8.76 -23.74 -4.31
CA GLU A 78 -9.59 -23.20 -3.23
C GLU A 78 -8.88 -22.03 -2.51
N GLU A 79 -7.56 -21.87 -2.70
CA GLU A 79 -6.68 -21.07 -1.84
C GLU A 79 -5.66 -20.22 -2.61
N ILE A 80 -5.50 -18.98 -2.19
CA ILE A 80 -4.36 -18.11 -2.52
C ILE A 80 -3.52 -17.98 -1.26
N ILE A 81 -2.25 -18.40 -1.31
CA ILE A 81 -1.36 -18.40 -0.15
C ILE A 81 -0.18 -17.47 -0.41
N PHE A 82 0.02 -16.53 0.50
CA PHE A 82 1.22 -15.69 0.62
C PHE A 82 2.11 -16.31 1.69
N THR A 83 3.26 -16.84 1.29
CA THR A 83 4.29 -17.37 2.21
C THR A 83 5.49 -16.45 2.23
N ASP A 84 6.43 -16.70 3.14
CA ASP A 84 7.73 -16.01 3.21
C ASP A 84 7.59 -14.48 3.29
N ILE A 85 6.56 -14.00 4.02
CA ILE A 85 6.25 -12.58 4.13
C ILE A 85 7.43 -11.85 4.79
N PRO A 86 8.08 -10.88 4.10
CA PRO A 86 9.32 -10.27 4.60
C PRO A 86 9.07 -9.44 5.86
N GLN A 87 9.64 -9.87 7.00
CA GLN A 87 9.46 -9.26 8.33
C GLN A 87 10.05 -7.84 8.50
N THR A 88 10.37 -7.15 7.41
CA THR A 88 10.97 -5.81 7.36
C THR A 88 9.95 -4.67 7.27
N TYR A 89 8.66 -5.00 7.08
CA TYR A 89 7.58 -4.01 7.01
C TYR A 89 6.95 -3.79 8.40
N GLU A 90 6.38 -2.60 8.63
CA GLU A 90 5.64 -2.28 9.85
C GLU A 90 4.19 -2.78 9.75
N HIS A 91 3.56 -2.58 8.60
CA HIS A 91 2.19 -3.00 8.33
C HIS A 91 2.11 -3.78 7.02
N LEU A 92 1.06 -4.58 6.87
CA LEU A 92 0.68 -5.16 5.58
C LEU A 92 -0.64 -4.54 5.09
N TYR A 93 -0.80 -4.52 3.78
CA TYR A 93 -2.02 -4.16 3.10
C TYR A 93 -2.37 -5.22 2.07
N LEU A 94 -3.46 -5.93 2.33
CA LEU A 94 -4.01 -6.94 1.44
C LEU A 94 -5.17 -6.31 0.66
N THR A 95 -5.13 -6.37 -0.66
CA THR A 95 -6.18 -5.80 -1.52
C THR A 95 -6.48 -6.71 -2.69
N GLY A 96 -7.64 -6.55 -3.32
CA GLY A 96 -8.00 -7.39 -4.46
C GLY A 96 -9.45 -7.24 -4.86
N TYR A 97 -9.85 -8.11 -5.78
CA TYR A 97 -11.24 -8.30 -6.14
C TYR A 97 -11.50 -9.78 -6.39
N LEU A 98 -12.66 -10.23 -5.96
CA LEU A 98 -13.13 -11.58 -6.19
C LEU A 98 -14.28 -11.52 -7.20
N ARG A 99 -14.22 -12.37 -8.23
CA ARG A 99 -15.34 -12.56 -9.14
C ARG A 99 -16.19 -13.73 -8.64
N VAL A 100 -17.50 -13.60 -8.76
CA VAL A 100 -18.46 -14.67 -8.52
C VAL A 100 -19.22 -14.92 -9.82
N VAL A 101 -19.23 -16.17 -10.29
CA VAL A 101 -20.01 -16.62 -11.45
C VAL A 101 -20.98 -17.68 -10.96
N GLY A 102 -22.28 -17.40 -10.98
CA GLY A 102 -23.39 -18.35 -10.74
C GLY A 102 -23.28 -19.23 -9.49
N GLY A 103 -24.15 -19.05 -8.50
CA GLY A 103 -24.12 -19.92 -7.31
C GLY A 103 -25.33 -19.80 -6.38
N ASP A 104 -25.77 -20.95 -5.86
CA ASP A 104 -26.71 -21.06 -4.75
C ASP A 104 -26.20 -20.26 -3.52
N GLU A 105 -27.13 -19.63 -2.83
CA GLU A 105 -26.99 -18.37 -2.08
C GLU A 105 -26.04 -18.33 -0.87
N MET A 106 -25.19 -19.35 -0.63
CA MET A 106 -24.52 -19.52 0.67
C MET A 106 -23.01 -19.80 0.67
N THR A 107 -22.34 -19.93 -0.48
CA THR A 107 -20.90 -20.32 -0.53
C THR A 107 -19.94 -19.28 -1.09
N ASP A 108 -20.45 -18.14 -1.55
CA ASP A 108 -19.64 -17.20 -2.34
C ASP A 108 -18.96 -16.14 -1.45
N GLY A 109 -18.00 -16.60 -0.66
CA GLY A 109 -17.11 -15.71 0.07
C GLY A 109 -15.75 -16.32 0.30
N ALA A 110 -14.93 -15.62 1.07
CA ALA A 110 -13.58 -16.04 1.38
C ALA A 110 -13.16 -15.69 2.79
N HIS A 111 -12.29 -16.53 3.33
CA HIS A 111 -11.63 -16.37 4.60
C HIS A 111 -10.21 -15.88 4.42
N ILE A 112 -9.80 -14.96 5.28
CA ILE A 112 -8.41 -14.62 5.50
C ILE A 112 -7.99 -15.37 6.77
N ILE A 113 -7.01 -16.24 6.61
CA ILE A 113 -6.41 -17.02 7.67
C ILE A 113 -4.96 -16.53 7.83
N PHE A 114 -4.59 -16.22 9.06
CA PHE A 114 -3.23 -15.89 9.44
C PHE A 114 -2.62 -17.12 10.11
N ASN A 115 -1.38 -17.45 9.72
CA ASN A 115 -0.61 -18.54 10.33
C ASN A 115 -1.35 -19.90 10.41
N ASP A 116 -2.17 -20.22 9.40
CA ASP A 116 -3.02 -21.42 9.35
C ASP A 116 -3.96 -21.59 10.55
N ASP A 117 -4.26 -20.48 11.23
CA ASP A 117 -5.12 -20.46 12.40
C ASP A 117 -6.60 -20.41 12.02
N TRP A 118 -7.20 -21.59 11.91
CA TRP A 118 -8.63 -21.79 11.68
C TRP A 118 -9.49 -21.64 12.92
N SER A 119 -8.90 -21.34 14.08
CA SER A 119 -9.64 -21.42 15.33
C SER A 119 -10.68 -20.29 15.42
N SER A 120 -11.94 -20.72 15.41
CA SER A 120 -13.13 -19.89 15.62
C SER A 120 -13.26 -19.39 17.06
N THR A 121 -12.42 -19.87 17.97
CA THR A 121 -12.58 -19.68 19.41
C THR A 121 -11.54 -18.73 19.96
N GLY A 122 -11.98 -17.53 20.34
CA GLY A 122 -11.17 -16.57 21.12
C GLY A 122 -10.16 -15.74 20.32
N LYS A 123 -9.84 -16.15 19.09
CA LYS A 123 -8.80 -15.49 18.29
C LYS A 123 -9.30 -14.52 17.23
N GLY A 124 -10.59 -14.53 16.88
CA GLY A 124 -11.17 -13.55 15.96
C GLY A 124 -12.31 -12.78 16.61
N ARG A 125 -12.32 -11.45 16.46
CA ARG A 125 -13.54 -10.66 16.71
C ARG A 125 -13.77 -9.80 15.49
N THR A 126 -14.87 -10.03 14.77
CA THR A 126 -15.23 -9.21 13.61
C THR A 126 -16.61 -8.60 13.84
N ALA A 127 -16.71 -7.27 13.72
CA ALA A 127 -18.00 -6.61 13.61
C ALA A 127 -18.30 -6.40 12.13
N HIS A 128 -19.57 -6.55 11.77
CA HIS A 128 -20.07 -6.28 10.43
C HIS A 128 -21.10 -5.16 10.53
N VAL A 129 -20.92 -4.13 9.71
CA VAL A 129 -21.92 -3.10 9.45
C VAL A 129 -22.37 -3.28 8.01
N ARG A 130 -23.64 -3.59 7.82
CA ARG A 130 -24.30 -3.56 6.51
C ARG A 130 -25.03 -2.24 6.39
N TYR A 131 -24.77 -1.52 5.31
CA TYR A 131 -25.58 -0.41 4.86
C TYR A 131 -26.49 -0.88 3.72
N ASP A 132 -27.79 -0.69 3.91
CA ASP A 132 -28.82 -0.77 2.89
C ASP A 132 -29.43 0.63 2.70
N SER A 133 -30.04 0.87 1.55
CA SER A 133 -30.79 2.09 1.20
C SER A 133 -31.77 2.57 2.29
N SER A 134 -32.25 1.67 3.15
CA SER A 134 -33.24 1.95 4.18
C SER A 134 -32.85 1.54 5.60
N THR A 135 -31.77 0.78 5.80
CA THR A 135 -31.42 0.21 7.11
C THR A 135 -29.92 0.08 7.32
N ILE A 136 -29.50 0.21 8.58
CA ILE A 136 -28.15 -0.17 9.03
C ILE A 136 -28.30 -1.40 9.91
N ILE A 137 -27.66 -2.50 9.53
CA ILE A 137 -27.66 -3.74 10.30
C ILE A 137 -26.27 -3.94 10.90
N TYR A 138 -26.24 -4.20 12.20
CA TYR A 138 -25.03 -4.51 12.95
C TYR A 138 -25.03 -5.98 13.38
N SER A 139 -23.93 -6.69 13.14
CA SER A 139 -23.73 -8.03 13.71
C SER A 139 -22.30 -8.20 14.21
N ARG A 140 -22.14 -8.95 15.31
CA ARG A 140 -20.83 -9.42 15.79
C ARG A 140 -20.70 -10.90 15.43
N ARG A 141 -19.66 -11.25 14.68
CA ARG A 141 -19.29 -12.64 14.40
C ARG A 141 -17.94 -12.93 15.07
N SER A 142 -17.80 -14.14 15.62
CA SER A 142 -16.72 -14.44 16.56
C SER A 142 -15.56 -15.23 15.98
N ASN A 143 -15.49 -15.45 14.67
CA ASN A 143 -14.75 -16.64 14.26
C ASN A 143 -13.84 -16.59 13.04
N LEU A 144 -14.08 -15.82 11.97
CA LEU A 144 -13.14 -15.80 10.83
C LEU A 144 -13.20 -14.46 10.13
N MET A 145 -12.06 -13.92 9.72
CA MET A 145 -11.99 -12.70 8.92
C MET A 145 -12.51 -13.02 7.53
N SER A 146 -13.79 -12.80 7.30
CA SER A 146 -14.42 -13.08 6.02
C SER A 146 -14.58 -11.82 5.18
N PHE A 147 -14.48 -11.98 3.87
CA PHE A 147 -14.90 -11.01 2.87
C PHE A 147 -15.55 -11.77 1.72
N GLY A 148 -16.57 -11.20 1.09
CA GLY A 148 -17.40 -11.91 0.13
C GLY A 148 -18.89 -11.75 0.41
N LYS A 149 -19.73 -12.27 -0.49
CA LYS A 149 -21.18 -12.02 -0.56
C LYS A 149 -21.84 -12.44 0.77
N PRO A 150 -22.39 -11.49 1.55
CA PRO A 150 -23.11 -11.79 2.77
C PRO A 150 -24.49 -12.33 2.41
N MET A 151 -24.55 -13.66 2.37
CA MET A 151 -25.74 -14.51 2.45
C MET A 151 -27.02 -13.76 2.86
N TRP A 152 -27.98 -13.63 1.94
CA TRP A 152 -29.44 -13.73 2.20
C TRP A 152 -30.25 -13.31 0.94
N ASP A 153 -31.05 -14.26 0.45
CA ASP A 153 -32.25 -14.12 -0.40
C ASP A 153 -32.14 -13.30 -1.68
N TYR A 154 -31.14 -13.55 -2.53
CA TYR A 154 -31.11 -12.90 -3.84
C TYR A 154 -30.40 -13.72 -4.91
N GLU A 155 -31.16 -14.06 -5.96
CA GLU A 155 -30.66 -14.48 -7.28
C GLU A 155 -29.89 -13.29 -7.88
N ASP A 156 -28.57 -13.27 -7.67
CA ASP A 156 -27.71 -12.23 -8.26
C ASP A 156 -27.42 -12.55 -9.73
N PRO A 157 -27.22 -11.52 -10.56
CA PRO A 157 -26.73 -11.71 -11.93
C PRO A 157 -25.38 -12.41 -11.94
N ASP A 158 -25.10 -13.18 -12.99
CA ASP A 158 -23.76 -13.69 -13.24
C ASP A 158 -22.74 -12.52 -13.31
N ASP A 159 -21.49 -12.78 -12.91
CA ASP A 159 -20.34 -11.86 -13.01
C ASP A 159 -20.32 -10.68 -12.03
N GLU A 160 -20.58 -10.97 -10.76
CA GLU A 160 -20.38 -9.99 -9.70
C GLU A 160 -18.92 -9.88 -9.27
N TYR A 161 -18.51 -8.66 -8.91
CA TYR A 161 -17.19 -8.36 -8.38
C TYR A 161 -17.28 -7.79 -6.98
N SER A 162 -16.53 -8.38 -6.06
CA SER A 162 -16.41 -7.93 -4.68
C SER A 162 -15.01 -7.38 -4.45
N LEU A 163 -14.90 -6.08 -4.19
CA LEU A 163 -13.62 -5.47 -3.81
C LEU A 163 -13.25 -5.88 -2.38
N MET A 164 -11.97 -6.15 -2.15
CA MET A 164 -11.40 -6.38 -0.85
C MET A 164 -10.27 -5.39 -0.60
N TRP A 165 -10.24 -4.83 0.62
CA TRP A 165 -9.04 -4.25 1.19
C TRP A 165 -8.98 -4.58 2.68
N LYS A 166 -7.78 -4.86 3.19
CA LYS A 166 -7.51 -5.13 4.60
C LYS A 166 -6.16 -4.55 4.98
N TRP A 167 -6.19 -3.73 6.02
CA TRP A 167 -4.99 -3.29 6.72
C TRP A 167 -4.65 -4.30 7.80
N ILE A 168 -3.37 -4.65 7.96
CA ILE A 168 -2.89 -5.54 9.01
C ILE A 168 -1.78 -4.80 9.74
N LEU A 169 -2.13 -4.24 10.89
CA LEU A 169 -1.23 -3.34 11.61
C LEU A 169 -0.24 -4.14 12.45
N GLU A 170 1.05 -3.78 12.40
CA GLU A 170 2.09 -4.28 13.31
C GLU A 170 2.17 -5.82 13.28
N TYR A 171 2.14 -6.38 12.07
CA TYR A 171 1.97 -7.81 11.84
C TYR A 171 3.14 -8.65 12.38
N THR A 172 4.32 -8.04 12.58
CA THR A 172 5.50 -8.68 13.20
C THR A 172 5.51 -8.59 14.72
N SER A 173 4.61 -7.80 15.33
CA SER A 173 4.65 -7.52 16.77
C SER A 173 4.21 -8.73 17.61
N SER A 174 5.09 -9.31 18.41
CA SER A 174 4.74 -10.43 19.30
C SER A 174 3.91 -10.05 20.54
N ILE A 175 3.49 -8.78 20.66
CA ILE A 175 2.82 -8.25 21.88
C ILE A 175 1.51 -7.51 21.58
N LYS A 176 1.14 -7.36 20.31
CA LYS A 176 -0.06 -6.63 19.90
C LYS A 176 -0.98 -7.50 19.06
N TRP A 177 -2.28 -7.39 19.31
CA TRP A 177 -3.31 -7.95 18.43
C TRP A 177 -3.26 -7.30 17.06
N LYS A 178 -3.63 -8.07 16.03
CA LYS A 178 -3.64 -7.56 14.65
C LYS A 178 -5.02 -7.04 14.33
N GLY A 179 -5.14 -5.72 14.35
CA GLY A 179 -6.34 -5.04 13.87
C GLY A 179 -6.44 -5.15 12.35
N HIS A 180 -7.67 -5.32 11.87
CA HIS A 180 -8.00 -5.22 10.46
C HIS A 180 -9.27 -4.42 10.24
N PHE A 181 -9.28 -3.69 9.13
CA PHE A 181 -10.44 -2.95 8.67
C PHE A 181 -10.57 -3.13 7.16
N GLY A 182 -11.79 -3.42 6.71
CA GLY A 182 -12.08 -3.66 5.32
C GLY A 182 -13.55 -3.66 5.00
N GLY A 183 -13.89 -3.88 3.75
CA GLY A 183 -15.27 -3.99 3.33
C GLY A 183 -15.39 -4.55 1.93
N HIS A 184 -16.62 -4.65 1.45
CA HIS A 184 -16.94 -4.89 0.06
C HIS A 184 -18.25 -4.20 -0.33
N SER A 185 -18.41 -3.95 -1.62
CA SER A 185 -19.62 -3.40 -2.23
C SER A 185 -20.38 -4.48 -2.99
N ARG A 186 -21.68 -4.28 -3.19
CA ARG A 186 -22.53 -5.05 -4.10
C ARG A 186 -22.97 -4.22 -5.31
N PRO A 187 -23.26 -4.86 -6.45
CA PRO A 187 -23.84 -4.17 -7.60
C PRO A 187 -25.17 -3.45 -7.31
N ASP A 188 -25.95 -3.96 -6.34
CA ASP A 188 -27.22 -3.35 -5.91
C ASP A 188 -27.08 -2.14 -4.97
N GLY A 189 -25.85 -1.66 -4.74
CA GLY A 189 -25.57 -0.49 -3.92
C GLY A 189 -25.49 -0.75 -2.41
N ARG A 190 -25.57 -2.00 -1.95
CA ARG A 190 -25.27 -2.34 -0.54
C ARG A 190 -23.77 -2.33 -0.28
N TYR A 191 -23.40 -1.85 0.91
CA TYR A 191 -22.00 -1.81 1.36
C TYR A 191 -21.86 -2.55 2.68
N TYR A 192 -20.78 -3.32 2.79
CA TYR A 192 -20.45 -4.07 3.97
C TYR A 192 -19.10 -3.63 4.47
N PHE A 193 -19.06 -3.16 5.71
CA PHE A 193 -17.83 -2.86 6.42
C PHE A 193 -17.62 -3.94 7.46
N SER A 194 -16.38 -4.40 7.56
CA SER A 194 -15.94 -5.36 8.57
C SER A 194 -14.67 -4.86 9.21
N ASP A 195 -14.73 -4.68 10.52
CA ASP A 195 -13.57 -4.41 11.35
C ASP A 195 -13.36 -5.58 12.31
N GLY A 196 -12.14 -5.76 12.77
CA GLY A 196 -11.89 -6.80 13.74
C GLY A 196 -10.45 -6.93 14.17
N ASN A 197 -10.23 -7.86 15.08
CA ASN A 197 -8.90 -8.19 15.57
C ASN A 197 -8.65 -9.69 15.45
N TRP A 198 -7.43 -10.04 15.03
CA TRP A 198 -6.84 -11.33 15.33
C TRP A 198 -6.13 -11.20 16.69
N ASN A 199 -6.65 -11.89 17.70
CA ASN A 199 -6.19 -11.81 19.09
C ASN A 199 -5.00 -12.75 19.36
N ASP A 200 -4.45 -13.37 18.33
CA ASP A 200 -3.11 -13.93 18.41
C ASP A 200 -2.08 -12.80 18.32
N THR A 201 -1.02 -12.91 19.10
CA THR A 201 0.09 -11.97 19.07
C THR A 201 1.24 -12.47 18.21
N ASP A 202 1.24 -13.73 17.78
CA ASP A 202 2.33 -14.28 16.98
C ASP A 202 2.56 -13.45 15.70
N PRO A 203 3.82 -13.25 15.28
CA PRO A 203 4.14 -12.61 14.01
C PRO A 203 3.45 -13.34 12.84
N ILE A 204 2.85 -12.61 11.91
CA ILE A 204 2.27 -13.21 10.71
C ILE A 204 3.39 -13.50 9.71
N ASP A 205 3.60 -14.78 9.39
CA ASP A 205 4.60 -15.22 8.41
C ASP A 205 3.95 -15.76 7.12
N HIS A 206 2.66 -16.10 7.17
CA HIS A 206 1.85 -16.41 6.00
C HIS A 206 0.40 -15.99 6.13
N ILE A 207 -0.19 -15.65 4.98
CA ILE A 207 -1.61 -15.29 4.85
C ILE A 207 -2.22 -16.21 3.81
N ARG A 208 -3.31 -16.87 4.19
CA ARG A 208 -4.11 -17.70 3.29
C ARG A 208 -5.45 -17.02 3.04
N VAL A 209 -5.83 -16.97 1.78
CA VAL A 209 -7.11 -16.46 1.31
C VAL A 209 -7.86 -17.62 0.67
N ARG A 210 -8.88 -18.15 1.35
CA ARG A 210 -9.60 -19.38 0.95
C ARG A 210 -11.06 -19.11 0.65
N CYS A 211 -11.61 -19.69 -0.41
CA CYS A 211 -13.07 -19.71 -0.63
C CYS A 211 -13.84 -20.37 0.53
N TYR A 212 -15.05 -19.89 0.82
CA TYR A 212 -15.94 -20.48 1.82
C TYR A 212 -16.43 -21.87 1.38
N GLY A 213 -16.61 -22.05 0.08
CA GLY A 213 -16.82 -23.33 -0.58
C GLY A 213 -16.45 -23.24 -2.05
N GLY A 214 -16.09 -24.38 -2.64
CA GLY A 214 -15.73 -24.47 -4.05
C GLY A 214 -14.44 -23.74 -4.41
N ASP A 215 -14.35 -23.37 -5.68
CA ASP A 215 -13.15 -22.84 -6.30
C ASP A 215 -13.25 -21.34 -6.58
N TRP A 216 -12.11 -20.65 -6.57
CA TRP A 216 -12.05 -19.27 -7.09
C TRP A 216 -12.57 -19.17 -8.54
N THR A 217 -13.47 -18.23 -8.80
CA THR A 217 -13.81 -17.89 -10.18
C THR A 217 -12.57 -17.34 -10.90
N ALA A 218 -12.45 -17.64 -12.20
CA ALA A 218 -11.48 -16.98 -13.07
C ALA A 218 -11.58 -15.45 -12.93
N GLU A 219 -10.45 -14.77 -13.12
CA GLU A 219 -10.27 -13.32 -12.99
C GLU A 219 -10.24 -12.80 -11.54
N SER A 220 -10.48 -13.60 -10.51
CA SER A 220 -10.25 -13.16 -9.12
C SER A 220 -8.77 -12.83 -8.87
N ARG A 221 -8.48 -11.67 -8.28
CA ARG A 221 -7.10 -11.19 -8.02
C ARG A 221 -6.94 -10.75 -6.56
N VAL A 222 -5.78 -11.07 -5.98
CA VAL A 222 -5.38 -10.63 -4.64
C VAL A 222 -3.91 -10.20 -4.66
N ALA A 223 -3.60 -9.08 -4.03
CA ALA A 223 -2.26 -8.54 -3.89
C ALA A 223 -1.97 -8.23 -2.43
N LEU A 224 -0.73 -8.51 -2.02
CA LEU A 224 -0.18 -8.20 -0.71
C LEU A 224 0.91 -7.15 -0.87
N TYR A 225 0.80 -6.09 -0.07
CA TYR A 225 1.77 -5.01 0.00
C TYR A 225 2.32 -4.91 1.42
N GLY A 226 3.58 -4.54 1.53
CA GLY A 226 4.24 -4.17 2.77
C GLY A 226 4.41 -2.66 2.86
N LEU A 227 4.21 -2.10 4.06
CA LEU A 227 4.40 -0.69 4.35
C LEU A 227 5.56 -0.54 5.33
N LYS A 228 6.57 0.23 4.95
CA LYS A 228 7.68 0.56 5.86
C LYS A 228 7.26 1.66 6.83
N SER A 229 7.86 1.66 8.01
CA SER A 229 7.76 2.80 8.93
C SER A 229 8.35 4.04 8.26
N ALA A 230 7.77 5.21 8.54
CA ALA A 230 8.43 6.47 8.22
C ALA A 230 9.73 6.54 9.04
N SER A 231 10.87 6.66 8.35
CA SER A 231 12.20 6.79 8.95
C SER A 231 12.46 8.20 9.44
#